data_AF-A5ZQA0-F1
#
_entry.id   AF-A5ZQA0-F1
#
_cell.length_a   1.000
_cell.length_b   1.000
_cell.length_c   1.000
_cell.angle_alpha   90.00
_cell.angle_beta   90.00
_cell.angle_gamma   90.00
#
_symmetry.space_group_name_H-M   'P 1'
#
loop_
_entity.id
_entity.type
_entity.pdbx_description
1 polymer ?
#
loop_
_entity_poly.entity_id
_entity_poly.type
_entity_poly.pdbx_seq_one_letter_code
_entity_poly.pdbx_strand_id
1 'polypeptide(L)' 'MKEVNIYRQELDYSANESYKSLRTNLLFCGEDKKVIAVTSCTPNEGKSTVSLNLALSLADSGKKVLFY' A
#
# COMPACT_ATOMS: atom_id res chain seq x y z
N MET A 1 -17.19 15.49 7.26
CA MET A 1 -15.99 14.64 7.07
C MET A 1 -14.99 15.49 6.29
N LYS A 2 -13.77 15.72 6.81
CA LYS A 2 -12.77 16.52 6.07
C LYS A 2 -12.17 15.65 4.97
N GLU A 3 -12.32 16.07 3.72
CA GLU A 3 -11.57 15.48 2.61
C GLU A 3 -10.13 15.97 2.69
N VAL A 4 -9.18 15.02 2.67
CA VAL A 4 -7.75 15.30 2.64
C VAL A 4 -7.23 14.79 1.30
N ASN A 5 -6.70 15.69 0.48
CA ASN A 5 -6.07 15.33 -0.78
C ASN A 5 -4.62 14.92 -0.50
N ILE A 6 -4.30 13.65 -0.76
CA ILE A 6 -2.93 13.13 -0.65
C ILE A 6 -2.25 13.33 -2.01
N TYR A 7 -1.21 14.16 -2.04
CA TYR A 7 -0.38 14.32 -3.22
C TYR A 7 0.66 13.20 -3.28
N ARG A 8 0.49 12.32 -4.27
CA ARG A 8 1.41 11.20 -4.52
C ARG A 8 2.61 11.70 -5.30
N GLN A 9 3.81 11.41 -4.82
CA GLN A 9 5.01 11.55 -5.64
C GLN A 9 4.95 10.50 -6.75
N GLU A 10 5.19 10.92 -7.99
CA GLU A 10 5.19 10.02 -9.13
C GLU A 10 6.29 8.96 -8.95
N LEU A 11 5.90 7.70 -8.95
CA LEU A 11 6.82 6.57 -8.89
C LEU A 11 7.26 6.22 -10.29
N ASP A 12 8.50 5.75 -10.44
CA ASP A 12 8.91 5.15 -11.70
C ASP A 12 8.08 3.89 -12.02
N TYR A 13 8.13 3.47 -13.28
CA TYR A 13 7.36 2.33 -13.77
C TYR A 13 7.64 1.05 -12.97
N SER A 14 8.91 0.78 -12.65
CA SER A 14 9.35 -0.43 -11.95
C SER A 14 8.78 -0.50 -10.53
N ALA A 15 8.87 0.61 -9.79
CA ALA A 15 8.32 0.74 -8.46
C ALA A 15 6.79 0.58 -8.49
N ASN A 16 6.11 1.18 -9.47
CA ASN A 16 4.66 1.07 -9.59
C ASN A 16 4.21 -0.39 -9.85
N GLU A 17 4.88 -1.09 -10.78
CA GLU A 17 4.60 -2.51 -11.04
C GLU A 17 4.93 -3.41 -9.85
N SER A 18 5.95 -3.06 -9.06
CA SER A 18 6.28 -3.79 -7.82
C SER A 18 5.15 -3.70 -6.80
N TYR A 19 4.52 -2.52 -6.62
CA TYR A 19 3.37 -2.37 -5.73
C TYR A 19 2.09 -3.05 -6.26
N LYS A 20 1.89 -3.10 -7.59
CA LYS A 20 0.80 -3.88 -8.20
C LYS A 20 0.99 -5.38 -7.95
N SER A 21 2.22 -5.87 -8.11
CA SER A 21 2.58 -7.27 -7.85
C SER A 21 2.40 -7.63 -6.38
N LEU A 22 2.89 -6.80 -5.45
CA LEU A 22 2.70 -6.99 -4.01
C LEU A 22 1.23 -7.06 -3.63
N ARG A 23 0.39 -6.15 -4.15
CA ARG A 23 -1.06 -6.17 -3.94
C ARG A 23 -1.67 -7.48 -4.43
N THR A 24 -1.34 -7.93 -5.64
CA THR A 24 -1.86 -9.19 -6.19
C THR A 24 -1.48 -10.38 -5.33
N ASN A 25 -0.22 -10.46 -4.86
CA ASN A 25 0.22 -11.52 -3.97
C ASN A 25 -0.56 -11.55 -2.64
N LEU A 26 -0.87 -10.38 -2.09
CA LEU A 26 -1.69 -10.28 -0.87
C LEU A 26 -3.14 -10.71 -1.10
N LEU A 27 -3.72 -10.42 -2.27
CA LEU A 27 -5.07 -10.89 -2.61
C LEU A 27 -5.13 -12.42 -2.75
N PHE A 28 -4.05 -13.07 -3.19
CA PHE A 28 -3.96 -14.53 -3.20
C PHE A 28 -3.90 -15.16 -1.80
N CYS A 29 -3.59 -14.40 -0.75
CA CYS A 29 -3.62 -14.90 0.63
C CYS A 29 -5.04 -15.09 1.19
N GLY A 30 -6.07 -14.65 0.46
CA GLY A 30 -7.48 -14.80 0.83
C GLY A 30 -8.20 -13.47 1.08
N GLU A 31 -9.47 -13.39 0.67
CA GLU A 31 -10.29 -12.17 0.82
C GLU A 31 -10.70 -11.87 2.27
N ASP A 32 -10.56 -12.83 3.17
CA ASP A 32 -10.81 -12.66 4.60
C ASP A 32 -9.71 -11.84 5.29
N LYS A 33 -8.53 -11.68 4.67
CA LYS A 33 -7.40 -10.92 5.20
C LYS A 33 -7.58 -9.43 4.93
N LYS A 34 -8.20 -8.74 5.89
CA LYS A 34 -8.48 -7.29 5.81
C LYS A 34 -7.49 -6.41 6.57
N VAL A 35 -6.64 -7.00 7.41
CA VAL A 35 -5.65 -6.29 8.22
C VAL A 35 -4.26 -6.79 7.84
N ILE A 36 -3.39 -5.87 7.46
CA ILE A 36 -2.03 -6.16 7.00
C ILE A 36 -1.06 -5.37 7.89
N ALA A 37 -0.25 -6.08 8.67
CA ALA A 37 0.81 -5.46 9.47
C ALA A 37 2.08 -5.33 8.62
N VAL A 38 2.67 -4.13 8.60
CA VAL A 38 3.94 -3.85 7.92
C VAL A 38 4.98 -3.46 8.96
N THR A 39 6.10 -4.17 8.99
CA THR A 39 7.19 -3.95 9.96
C THR A 39 8.56 -3.96 9.28
N SER A 40 9.60 -3.52 9.99
CA SER A 40 10.99 -3.48 9.53
C SER A 40 11.91 -4.04 10.62
N CYS A 41 13.07 -4.58 10.24
CA CYS A 41 14.04 -5.09 11.20
C CYS A 41 14.74 -3.94 11.94
N THR A 42 14.96 -2.83 11.24
CA THR A 42 15.59 -1.63 11.78
C THR A 42 14.82 -0.35 11.40
N PRO A 43 15.07 0.80 12.07
CA PRO A 43 14.54 2.09 11.65
C PRO A 43 15.01 2.49 10.25
N ASN A 44 14.23 3.32 9.56
CA ASN A 44 14.57 3.91 8.26
C ASN A 44 14.69 2.94 7.05
N GLU A 45 14.14 1.73 7.13
CA GLU A 45 14.07 0.76 6.00
C GLU A 45 12.92 1.03 5.01
N GLY A 46 12.26 2.18 5.09
CA GLY A 46 11.19 2.54 4.15
C GLY A 46 9.83 1.89 4.41
N LYS A 47 9.61 1.20 5.54
CA LYS A 47 8.29 0.58 5.86
C LYS A 47 7.10 1.54 5.77
N SER A 48 7.28 2.82 6.15
CA SER A 48 6.22 3.83 6.07
C SER A 48 5.91 4.18 4.61
N THR A 49 6.94 4.29 3.78
CA THR A 49 6.81 4.50 2.33
C THR A 49 6.13 3.30 1.66
N VAL A 50 6.54 2.08 2.00
CA VAL A 50 5.98 0.84 1.45
C VAL A 50 4.52 0.67 1.86
N SER A 51 4.20 0.86 3.14
CA SER A 51 2.83 0.70 3.65
C SER A 51 1.88 1.74 3.05
N LEU A 52 2.30 3.00 2.90
CA LEU A 52 1.48 4.04 2.26
C LEU A 52 1.23 3.72 0.78
N ASN A 53 2.26 3.36 0.02
CA ASN A 53 2.10 3.05 -1.41
C ASN A 53 1.32 1.75 -1.64
N LEU A 54 1.44 0.77 -0.73
CA LEU A 54 0.60 -0.42 -0.76
C LEU A 54 -0.87 -0.08 -0.49
N ALA A 55 -1.15 0.78 0.51
CA ALA A 55 -2.50 1.27 0.79
C ALA A 55 -3.10 2.01 -0.41
N LEU A 56 -2.31 2.87 -1.07
CA LEU A 56 -2.72 3.54 -2.31
C LEU A 56 -2.96 2.54 -3.45
N SER A 57 -2.08 1.57 -3.65
CA SER A 57 -2.25 0.51 -4.67
C SER A 57 -3.54 -0.30 -4.44
N LEU A 58 -3.90 -0.58 -3.19
CA LEU A 58 -5.17 -1.21 -2.83
C LEU A 58 -6.36 -0.27 -3.13
N ALA A 59 -6.26 1.01 -2.80
CA ALA A 59 -7.30 2.00 -3.09
C ALA A 59 -7.50 2.21 -4.61
N ASP A 60 -6.42 2.25 -5.39
CA ASP A 60 -6.44 2.33 -6.86
C ASP A 60 -7.19 1.14 -7.49
N SER A 61 -7.24 -0.02 -6.80
CA SER A 61 -8.03 -1.18 -7.21
C SER A 61 -9.51 -1.13 -6.77
N GLY A 62 -9.96 0.01 -6.23
CA GLY A 62 -11.33 0.24 -5.78
C GLY A 62 -11.64 -0.27 -4.37
N LYS A 63 -10.64 -0.73 -3.60
CA LYS A 63 -10.84 -1.16 -2.21
C LYS A 63 -10.95 0.06 -1.29
N LYS A 64 -11.83 0.00 -0.29
CA LYS A 64 -11.84 0.99 0.80
C LYS A 64 -10.74 0.64 1.78
N VAL A 65 -9.74 1.51 1.92
CA VAL A 65 -8.56 1.26 2.74
C VAL A 65 -8.51 2.24 3.90
N LEU A 66 -8.21 1.72 5.08
CA LEU A 66 -7.82 2.51 6.25
C LEU A 66 -6.30 2.38 6.41
N PHE A 67 -5.62 3.52 6.51
CA PHE A 67 -4.20 3.59 6.81
C PHE A 67 -4.02 4.23 8.21
N TYR A 68 -3.21 3.61 9.06
CA TYR A 68 -2.97 4.01 10.46
C TYR A 68 -1.47 4.08 10.72
#